data_AF-A0A2D0HBL2-F1
#
_entry.id   AF-A0A2D0HBL2-F1
#
_cell.length_a   1.000
_cell.length_b   1.000
_cell.length_c   1.000
_cell.angle_alpha   90.00
_cell.angle_beta   90.00
_cell.angle_gamma   90.00
#
_symmetry.space_group_name_H-M   'P 1'
#
loop_
_entity.id
_entity.type
_entity.pdbx_description
1 polymer ?
#
loop_
_entity_poly.entity_id
_entity_poly.type
_entity_poly.pdbx_seq_one_letter_code
_entity_poly.pdbx_strand_id
1 'polypeptide(L)'
;MTELTLRLQEGDTETTIAVDQDIFTIGRLPECNLYLPFGGVSRNHARLVKTADGVWTIEDLGSKNGTQVNKYLVNYPQELHHGDIVWLGNVSLVVLLTTPVSQPTPKYPGISEINEQRTILHNVEQLQQQWIAADSKDGNISNKDKTIARLKDLVDIAKNLCAAASIEEIFSQVQQVVFRYLDSIDRLALLIDVNGCGQLELMNAATRNISQQKNLPSDGSWISRSICQKVFDEKVVIQTGDTHQDERFASEQSILVKGIRSAMAVPLWDENKVVGVLYADANFSSYHWANEGEEELSFFSALANLVASSVQRWLLVEKLKTEEMIRHRLERYHSPAVVQQLISVGGLPGGRLAPAESEISILFADLVGFTAISERLTPTAIAQLLNNLFEEMLKEVFGCGGTLDKYIGDCIMAFFGAPEPQADHADRAVTAAKGMLTRLEHLNANGFWHEPLQLRIAINSGKAVVGDVGSSQRVDYTALGATINLAARMEAVCPPSECVISEATHKMLSEPSDFQEMGDYRFKGIERLVKVYQTKLQPVPTIIAPIMNL
;
A
#
# COMPACT_ATOMS: atom_id res chain seq x y z
N MET A 1 17.52 -4.14 -60.67
CA MET A 1 16.61 -3.03 -61.02
C MET A 1 15.78 -2.74 -59.78
N THR A 2 15.55 -1.46 -59.44
CA THR A 2 14.72 -1.08 -58.30
C THR A 2 13.26 -1.40 -58.62
N GLU A 3 12.68 -2.35 -57.90
CA GLU A 3 11.25 -2.68 -57.99
C GLU A 3 10.48 -1.79 -57.04
N LEU A 4 9.43 -1.13 -57.54
CA LEU A 4 8.55 -0.27 -56.75
C LEU A 4 7.26 -1.01 -56.45
N THR A 5 6.87 -0.97 -55.18
CA THR A 5 5.60 -1.50 -54.69
C THR A 5 4.89 -0.40 -53.90
N LEU A 6 3.58 -0.26 -54.08
CA LEU A 6 2.74 0.69 -53.37
C LEU A 6 1.84 -0.04 -52.38
N ARG A 7 1.73 0.47 -51.16
CA ARG A 7 0.84 -0.09 -50.14
C ARG A 7 -0.33 0.86 -49.92
N LEU A 8 -1.54 0.39 -50.20
CA LEU A 8 -2.80 1.12 -50.07
C LEU A 8 -3.56 0.63 -48.84
N GLN A 9 -3.97 1.57 -47.98
CA GLN A 9 -4.77 1.29 -46.79
C GLN A 9 -6.24 1.71 -47.03
N GLU A 10 -7.14 0.72 -47.09
CA GLU A 10 -8.59 0.91 -47.21
C GLU A 10 -9.27 0.35 -45.95
N GLY A 11 -9.61 1.23 -44.99
CA GLY A 11 -10.20 0.79 -43.71
C GLY A 11 -9.26 -0.14 -42.94
N ASP A 12 -9.72 -1.37 -42.66
CA ASP A 12 -8.95 -2.43 -41.98
C ASP A 12 -8.20 -3.36 -42.95
N THR A 13 -8.30 -3.13 -44.27
CA THR A 13 -7.63 -3.97 -45.28
C THR A 13 -6.45 -3.25 -45.91
N GLU A 14 -5.29 -3.90 -45.92
CA GLU A 14 -4.07 -3.42 -46.55
C GLU A 14 -3.79 -4.19 -47.84
N THR A 15 -3.68 -3.47 -48.96
CA THR A 15 -3.42 -4.06 -50.29
C THR A 15 -2.08 -3.59 -50.82
N THR A 16 -1.26 -4.53 -51.27
CA THR A 16 0.07 -4.27 -51.83
C THR A 16 0.00 -4.39 -53.35
N ILE A 17 0.39 -3.34 -54.07
CA ILE A 17 0.34 -3.25 -55.54
C ILE A 17 1.77 -3.12 -56.07
N ALA A 18 2.23 -4.11 -56.85
CA ALA A 18 3.51 -4.01 -57.55
C ALA A 18 3.37 -3.06 -58.76
N VAL A 19 4.36 -2.18 -58.94
CA VAL A 19 4.45 -1.29 -60.10
C VAL A 19 5.25 -2.02 -61.19
N ASP A 20 4.53 -2.57 -62.16
CA ASP A 20 5.05 -3.50 -63.18
C ASP A 20 5.46 -2.82 -64.50
N GLN A 21 5.25 -1.51 -64.62
CA GLN A 21 5.49 -0.72 -65.83
C GLN A 21 6.24 0.56 -65.53
N ASP A 22 7.18 0.95 -66.39
CA ASP A 22 7.99 2.16 -66.24
C ASP A 22 7.17 3.47 -66.23
N ILE A 23 5.94 3.44 -66.73
CA ILE A 23 4.96 4.52 -66.56
C ILE A 23 3.71 3.90 -65.93
N PHE A 24 3.34 4.36 -64.74
CA PHE A 24 2.23 3.79 -63.97
C PHE A 24 1.27 4.90 -63.52
N THR A 25 0.03 4.84 -64.02
CA THR A 25 -0.98 5.88 -63.81
C THR A 25 -1.91 5.55 -62.64
N ILE A 26 -2.25 6.57 -61.85
CA ILE A 26 -3.12 6.45 -60.67
C ILE A 26 -4.29 7.41 -60.82
N GLY A 27 -5.52 6.91 -60.66
CA GLY A 27 -6.70 7.74 -60.83
C GLY A 27 -8.02 7.03 -60.61
N ARG A 28 -9.12 7.79 -60.76
CA ARG A 28 -10.49 7.31 -60.54
C ARG A 28 -11.12 6.69 -61.78
N LEU A 29 -10.44 6.69 -62.94
CA LEU A 29 -10.94 5.98 -64.12
C LEU A 29 -10.43 4.53 -64.13
N PRO A 30 -11.27 3.55 -64.52
CA PRO A 30 -10.86 2.13 -64.60
C PRO A 30 -9.69 1.86 -65.55
N GLU A 31 -9.39 2.81 -66.45
CA GLU A 31 -8.25 2.76 -67.37
C GLU A 31 -6.89 3.12 -66.72
N CYS A 32 -6.88 3.60 -65.47
CA CYS A 32 -5.63 3.83 -64.72
C CYS A 32 -5.03 2.49 -64.24
N ASN A 33 -3.70 2.39 -64.23
CA ASN A 33 -3.01 1.18 -63.74
C ASN A 33 -3.36 0.88 -62.28
N LEU A 34 -3.50 1.91 -61.45
CA LEU A 34 -4.12 1.81 -60.12
C LEU A 34 -5.45 2.57 -60.12
N TYR A 35 -6.53 1.81 -60.16
CA TYR A 35 -7.91 2.30 -60.09
C TYR A 35 -8.32 2.56 -58.64
N LEU A 36 -8.58 3.83 -58.30
CA LEU A 36 -9.00 4.28 -56.98
C LEU A 36 -10.38 4.96 -57.07
N PRO A 37 -11.50 4.24 -56.78
CA PRO A 37 -12.87 4.75 -56.95
C PRO A 37 -13.31 5.79 -55.90
N PHE A 38 -12.38 6.54 -55.30
CA PHE A 38 -12.65 7.46 -54.19
C PHE A 38 -12.96 8.88 -54.66
N GLY A 39 -13.98 9.52 -54.06
CA GLY A 39 -14.43 10.86 -54.45
C GLY A 39 -13.37 11.96 -54.36
N GLY A 40 -12.34 11.78 -53.53
CA GLY A 40 -11.19 12.69 -53.42
C GLY A 40 -10.11 12.51 -54.49
N VAL A 41 -10.22 11.47 -55.34
CA VAL A 41 -9.25 11.16 -56.40
C VAL A 41 -9.77 11.66 -57.77
N SER A 42 -8.93 12.38 -58.51
CA SER A 42 -9.23 12.89 -59.85
C SER A 42 -9.24 11.77 -60.89
N ARG A 43 -9.86 12.00 -62.05
CA ARG A 43 -9.98 10.99 -63.13
C ARG A 43 -8.63 10.39 -63.52
N ASN A 44 -7.67 11.24 -63.84
CA ASN A 44 -6.24 10.93 -63.89
C ASN A 44 -5.59 11.82 -62.81
N HIS A 45 -5.10 11.24 -61.71
CA HIS A 45 -4.66 12.02 -60.56
C HIS A 45 -3.16 12.28 -60.60
N ALA A 46 -2.38 11.20 -60.67
CA ALA A 46 -0.94 11.25 -60.66
C ALA A 46 -0.36 10.14 -61.55
N ARG A 47 0.90 10.29 -61.92
CA ARG A 47 1.66 9.32 -62.70
C ARG A 47 3.00 9.08 -62.01
N LEU A 48 3.40 7.81 -61.94
CA LEU A 48 4.73 7.38 -61.58
C LEU A 48 5.54 7.12 -62.86
N VAL A 49 6.78 7.60 -62.90
CA VAL A 49 7.69 7.41 -64.02
C VAL A 49 9.02 6.88 -63.51
N LYS A 50 9.52 5.81 -64.14
CA LYS A 50 10.88 5.33 -63.92
C LYS A 50 11.83 6.05 -64.85
N THR A 51 12.83 6.72 -64.30
CA THR A 51 13.87 7.38 -65.09
C THR A 51 14.86 6.36 -65.67
N ALA A 52 15.66 6.77 -66.66
CA ALA A 52 16.70 5.92 -67.26
C ALA A 52 17.74 5.42 -66.25
N ASP A 53 17.91 6.13 -65.14
CA ASP A 53 18.81 5.78 -64.03
C ASP A 53 18.19 4.82 -63.01
N GLY A 54 16.94 4.37 -63.23
CA GLY A 54 16.24 3.41 -62.38
C GLY A 54 15.59 4.01 -61.13
N VAL A 55 15.47 5.34 -61.07
CA VAL A 55 14.82 6.10 -60.02
C VAL A 55 13.33 6.28 -60.35
N TRP A 56 12.46 6.20 -59.35
CA TRP A 56 11.03 6.45 -59.52
C TRP A 56 10.68 7.87 -59.13
N THR A 57 9.96 8.57 -60.00
CA THR A 57 9.42 9.91 -59.74
C THR A 57 7.91 9.91 -59.81
N ILE A 58 7.26 10.81 -59.06
CA ILE A 58 5.82 11.06 -59.14
C ILE A 58 5.52 12.44 -59.69
N GLU A 59 4.51 12.51 -60.55
CA GLU A 59 4.01 13.74 -61.18
C GLU A 59 2.51 13.89 -60.94
N ASP A 60 2.06 15.07 -60.55
CA ASP A 60 0.64 15.41 -60.51
C ASP A 60 0.12 15.74 -61.93
N LEU A 61 -1.03 15.19 -62.31
CA LEU A 61 -1.63 15.37 -63.63
C LEU A 61 -2.69 16.48 -63.66
N GLY A 62 -2.53 17.52 -62.84
CA GLY A 62 -3.49 18.62 -62.69
C GLY A 62 -4.70 18.21 -61.85
N SER A 63 -4.47 17.45 -60.78
CA SER A 63 -5.53 16.93 -59.94
C SER A 63 -6.23 18.05 -59.16
N LYS A 64 -7.53 17.90 -58.90
CA LYS A 64 -8.33 18.92 -58.21
C LYS A 64 -7.89 19.16 -56.76
N ASN A 65 -7.37 18.13 -56.08
CA ASN A 65 -7.00 18.17 -54.67
C ASN A 65 -5.48 18.19 -54.44
N GLY A 66 -4.69 18.14 -55.52
CA GLY A 66 -3.23 18.03 -55.47
C GLY A 66 -2.74 16.65 -55.02
N THR A 67 -1.57 16.28 -55.53
CA THR A 67 -0.76 15.17 -55.01
C THR A 67 0.23 15.71 -53.98
N GLN A 68 0.39 15.04 -52.83
CA GLN A 68 1.40 15.41 -51.84
C GLN A 68 2.32 14.23 -51.53
N VAL A 69 3.62 14.48 -51.36
CA VAL A 69 4.59 13.50 -50.86
C VAL A 69 5.10 14.00 -49.52
N ASN A 70 4.96 13.20 -48.45
CA ASN A 70 5.40 13.57 -47.09
C ASN A 70 4.94 14.97 -46.64
N LYS A 71 3.68 15.33 -46.95
CA LYS A 71 3.02 16.63 -46.67
C LYS A 71 3.44 17.80 -47.58
N TYR A 72 4.33 17.60 -48.56
CA TYR A 72 4.70 18.61 -49.55
C TYR A 72 3.95 18.42 -50.86
N LEU A 73 3.39 19.49 -51.42
CA LEU A 73 2.60 19.44 -52.65
C LEU A 73 3.50 19.29 -53.89
N VAL A 74 3.20 18.31 -54.74
CA VAL A 74 3.96 17.98 -55.94
C VAL A 74 3.61 18.98 -57.05
N ASN A 75 4.48 19.99 -57.24
CA ASN A 75 4.32 21.00 -58.30
C ASN A 75 5.23 20.74 -59.52
N TYR A 76 6.16 19.81 -59.40
CA TYR A 76 7.09 19.33 -60.43
C TYR A 76 7.42 17.86 -60.14
N PRO A 77 7.95 17.09 -61.11
CA PRO A 77 8.30 15.68 -60.90
C PRO A 77 9.21 15.51 -59.68
N GLN A 78 8.76 14.74 -58.69
CA GLN A 78 9.48 14.54 -57.43
C GLN A 78 9.96 13.08 -57.31
N GLU A 79 11.22 12.89 -56.94
CA GLU A 79 11.80 11.58 -56.68
C GLU A 79 11.18 10.92 -55.44
N LEU A 80 10.87 9.63 -55.56
CA LEU A 80 10.30 8.80 -54.52
C LEU A 80 11.37 7.95 -53.83
N HIS A 81 11.34 7.93 -52.51
CA HIS A 81 12.21 7.14 -51.66
C HIS A 81 11.41 6.05 -50.93
N HIS A 82 12.10 5.00 -50.49
CA HIS A 82 11.48 3.95 -49.68
C HIS A 82 10.90 4.54 -48.39
N GLY A 83 9.63 4.28 -48.12
CA GLY A 83 8.89 4.80 -46.96
C GLY A 83 8.12 6.09 -47.20
N ASP A 84 8.25 6.72 -48.38
CA ASP A 84 7.50 7.94 -48.69
C ASP A 84 5.98 7.71 -48.67
N ILE A 85 5.24 8.68 -48.14
CA ILE A 85 3.78 8.66 -48.11
C ILE A 85 3.25 9.62 -49.18
N VAL A 86 2.59 9.06 -50.19
CA VAL A 86 1.92 9.80 -51.26
C VAL A 86 0.44 9.96 -50.94
N TRP A 87 -0.02 11.20 -50.81
CA TRP A 87 -1.43 11.55 -50.65
C TRP A 87 -2.04 11.96 -51.98
N LEU A 88 -3.15 11.33 -52.34
CA LEU A 88 -3.97 11.60 -53.51
C LEU A 88 -5.35 12.04 -53.03
N GLY A 89 -5.52 13.34 -52.78
CA GLY A 89 -6.70 13.86 -52.09
C GLY A 89 -6.78 13.33 -50.65
N ASN A 90 -7.71 12.42 -50.38
CA ASN A 90 -7.93 11.83 -49.05
C ASN A 90 -7.40 10.39 -48.90
N VAL A 91 -6.73 9.87 -49.93
CA VAL A 91 -6.16 8.52 -49.94
C VAL A 91 -4.64 8.62 -49.77
N SER A 92 -4.04 7.73 -48.99
CA SER A 92 -2.58 7.66 -48.83
C SER A 92 -2.03 6.33 -49.33
N LEU A 93 -0.85 6.38 -49.93
CA LEU A 93 -0.08 5.25 -50.44
C LEU A 93 1.31 5.30 -49.83
N VAL A 94 1.84 4.16 -49.38
CA VAL A 94 3.23 4.06 -48.91
C VAL A 94 4.11 3.45 -50.01
N VAL A 95 5.23 4.11 -50.31
CA VAL A 95 6.21 3.72 -51.33
C VAL A 95 7.18 2.69 -50.75
N LEU A 96 7.35 1.54 -51.39
CA LEU A 96 8.28 0.48 -51.01
C LEU A 96 9.22 0.17 -52.19
N LEU A 97 10.49 0.57 -52.09
CA LEU A 97 11.52 0.25 -53.07
C LEU A 97 12.39 -0.94 -52.58
N THR A 98 12.67 -1.91 -53.45
CA THR A 98 13.60 -3.02 -53.17
C THR A 98 14.74 -3.08 -54.20
N THR A 99 15.97 -3.27 -53.72
CA THR A 99 17.19 -3.39 -54.54
C THR A 99 17.81 -4.77 -54.34
N PRO A 100 18.16 -5.54 -55.39
CA PRO A 100 18.77 -6.85 -55.21
C PRO A 100 20.29 -6.73 -54.98
N VAL A 101 20.82 -7.25 -53.86
CA VAL A 101 22.28 -7.35 -53.59
C VAL A 101 22.66 -8.80 -53.24
N SER A 102 23.72 -9.29 -53.89
CA SER A 102 24.35 -10.61 -53.72
C SER A 102 25.35 -10.62 -52.55
N GLN A 103 25.40 -11.71 -51.78
CA GLN A 103 26.36 -11.93 -50.68
C GLN A 103 27.75 -12.37 -51.19
N PRO A 104 28.85 -11.98 -50.51
CA PRO A 104 29.52 -12.92 -49.59
C PRO A 104 30.12 -12.30 -48.31
N THR A 105 30.14 -13.07 -47.22
CA THR A 105 30.79 -12.83 -45.90
C THR A 105 32.24 -13.38 -45.85
N PRO A 106 33.08 -13.16 -44.80
CA PRO A 106 33.09 -12.14 -43.72
C PRO A 106 34.49 -11.56 -43.38
N LYS A 107 34.55 -10.45 -42.62
CA LYS A 107 35.54 -10.15 -41.53
C LYS A 107 35.17 -8.83 -40.81
N TYR A 108 34.85 -8.94 -39.51
CA TYR A 108 34.39 -7.90 -38.54
C TYR A 108 35.49 -6.87 -38.14
N PRO A 109 35.21 -5.78 -37.35
CA PRO A 109 33.99 -5.44 -36.58
C PRO A 109 33.50 -3.97 -36.62
N GLY A 110 32.21 -3.80 -36.31
CA GLY A 110 31.71 -2.67 -35.52
C GLY A 110 30.81 -1.67 -36.25
N ILE A 111 29.56 -1.58 -35.78
CA ILE A 111 28.45 -0.69 -36.18
C ILE A 111 27.48 -1.32 -37.20
N SER A 112 26.54 -2.10 -36.67
CA SER A 112 25.30 -2.55 -37.31
C SER A 112 24.14 -1.74 -36.71
N GLU A 113 23.50 -0.91 -37.54
CA GLU A 113 22.14 -1.13 -38.10
C GLU A 113 21.00 -0.74 -37.13
N ILE A 114 20.46 0.46 -37.36
CA ILE A 114 19.23 0.98 -36.77
C ILE A 114 18.10 0.64 -37.75
N ASN A 115 17.51 -0.53 -37.60
CA ASN A 115 16.19 -0.83 -38.15
C ASN A 115 15.49 -1.93 -37.32
N GLU A 116 15.30 -1.67 -36.04
CA GLU A 116 14.48 -2.53 -35.18
C GLU A 116 13.49 -1.65 -34.41
N GLN A 117 12.19 -1.92 -34.58
CA GLN A 117 11.16 -1.51 -33.63
C GLN A 117 11.48 -2.22 -32.31
N ARG A 118 12.09 -1.51 -31.35
CA ARG A 118 12.61 -2.09 -30.09
C ARG A 118 11.74 -1.67 -28.91
N THR A 119 11.30 -2.64 -28.10
CA THR A 119 10.99 -2.40 -26.69
C THR A 119 12.27 -1.97 -25.99
N ILE A 120 12.29 -0.76 -25.42
CA ILE A 120 13.47 -0.25 -24.72
C ILE A 120 13.29 -0.48 -23.22
N LEU A 121 14.19 -1.25 -22.65
CA LEU A 121 14.31 -1.46 -21.21
C LEU A 121 15.36 -0.50 -20.70
N HIS A 122 14.94 0.43 -19.85
CA HIS A 122 15.89 1.34 -19.19
C HIS A 122 16.08 0.92 -17.73
N ASN A 123 17.35 0.97 -17.28
CA ASN A 123 17.65 0.92 -15.87
C ASN A 123 17.28 2.26 -15.22
N VAL A 124 16.53 2.21 -14.13
CA VAL A 124 16.02 3.39 -13.41
C VAL A 124 17.17 4.28 -12.90
N GLU A 125 18.26 3.71 -12.39
CA GLU A 125 19.40 4.47 -11.84
C GLU A 125 20.14 5.27 -12.91
N GLN A 126 20.19 4.76 -14.14
CA GLN A 126 20.88 5.41 -15.26
C GLN A 126 20.09 6.61 -15.82
N LEU A 127 18.76 6.48 -15.92
CA LEU A 127 17.88 7.59 -16.33
C LEU A 127 17.94 8.77 -15.34
N GLN A 128 18.02 8.47 -14.04
CA GLN A 128 18.11 9.49 -12.98
C GLN A 128 19.39 10.33 -13.09
N GLN A 129 20.53 9.71 -13.39
CA GLN A 129 21.81 10.41 -13.54
C GLN A 129 21.85 11.29 -14.81
N GLN A 130 21.19 10.87 -15.90
CA GLN A 130 21.14 11.63 -17.14
C GLN A 130 20.37 12.94 -16.98
N TRP A 131 19.31 12.95 -16.16
CA TRP A 131 18.55 14.17 -15.86
C TRP A 131 19.35 15.22 -15.09
N ILE A 132 20.14 14.78 -14.11
CA ILE A 132 21.01 15.67 -13.35
C ILE A 132 22.11 16.27 -14.27
N ALA A 133 22.53 15.53 -15.30
CA ALA A 133 23.58 15.95 -16.23
C ALA A 133 23.09 16.81 -17.41
N ALA A 134 21.83 16.66 -17.85
CA ALA A 134 21.26 17.35 -19.02
C ALA A 134 21.22 18.88 -18.87
N ASP A 135 21.22 19.41 -17.65
CA ASP A 135 21.20 20.85 -17.36
C ASP A 135 22.56 21.57 -17.64
N SER A 136 23.61 20.82 -18.02
CA SER A 136 24.98 21.34 -18.12
C SER A 136 25.52 21.57 -19.53
N LYS A 137 24.76 21.28 -20.60
CA LYS A 137 25.22 21.47 -21.99
C LYS A 137 24.31 22.40 -22.80
N ASP A 138 24.93 23.47 -23.30
CA ASP A 138 24.46 24.53 -24.20
C ASP A 138 23.05 24.41 -24.80
N GLY A 139 22.17 25.38 -24.47
CA GLY A 139 20.85 25.53 -25.07
C GLY A 139 20.25 26.93 -24.91
N ASN A 140 19.62 27.41 -25.99
CA ASN A 140 19.01 28.73 -26.23
C ASN A 140 18.10 29.26 -25.09
N ILE A 141 18.00 30.59 -24.92
CA ILE A 141 17.26 31.27 -23.82
C ILE A 141 15.81 30.76 -23.65
N SER A 142 15.12 30.41 -24.75
CA SER A 142 13.75 29.87 -24.72
C SER A 142 13.61 28.48 -24.10
N ASN A 143 14.68 27.67 -24.01
CA ASN A 143 14.63 26.33 -23.42
C ASN A 143 14.82 26.38 -21.90
N LYS A 144 15.66 27.31 -21.42
CA LYS A 144 15.86 27.54 -19.97
C LYS A 144 14.58 27.98 -19.25
N ASP A 145 13.79 28.87 -19.86
CA ASP A 145 12.53 29.31 -19.26
C ASP A 145 11.49 28.18 -19.18
N LYS A 146 11.48 27.25 -20.15
CA LYS A 146 10.64 26.03 -20.12
C LYS A 146 11.10 25.06 -19.03
N THR A 147 12.40 24.83 -18.88
CA THR A 147 12.95 23.97 -17.81
C THR A 147 12.67 24.53 -16.42
N ILE A 148 12.83 25.85 -16.23
CA ILE A 148 12.53 26.53 -14.96
C ILE A 148 11.03 26.46 -14.64
N ALA A 149 10.14 26.65 -15.63
CA ALA A 149 8.70 26.50 -15.44
C ALA A 149 8.33 25.06 -15.02
N ARG A 150 8.88 24.05 -15.73
CA ARG A 150 8.69 22.62 -15.41
C ARG A 150 9.17 22.29 -13.99
N LEU A 151 10.33 22.79 -13.57
CA LEU A 151 10.87 22.58 -12.23
C LEU A 151 9.99 23.22 -11.14
N LYS A 152 9.52 24.45 -11.37
CA LYS A 152 8.63 25.14 -10.42
C LYS A 152 7.32 24.38 -10.23
N ASP A 153 6.73 23.92 -11.32
CA ASP A 153 5.52 23.12 -11.28
C ASP A 153 5.78 21.77 -10.58
N LEU A 154 6.87 21.06 -10.90
CA LEU A 154 7.27 19.82 -10.20
C LEU A 154 7.41 20.00 -8.69
N VAL A 155 7.97 21.13 -8.24
CA VAL A 155 8.08 21.44 -6.80
C VAL A 155 6.72 21.66 -6.16
N ASP A 156 5.82 22.39 -6.83
CA ASP A 156 4.47 22.63 -6.30
C ASP A 156 3.61 21.35 -6.32
N ILE A 157 3.83 20.47 -7.30
CA ILE A 157 3.25 19.13 -7.36
C ILE A 157 3.77 18.25 -6.22
N ALA A 158 5.08 18.23 -5.98
CA ALA A 158 5.67 17.49 -4.87
C ALA A 158 5.09 17.95 -3.52
N LYS A 159 4.89 19.26 -3.33
CA LYS A 159 4.22 19.80 -2.13
C LYS A 159 2.77 19.31 -2.02
N ASN A 160 2.00 19.34 -3.11
CA ASN A 160 0.61 18.92 -3.11
C ASN A 160 0.45 17.40 -2.92
N LEU A 161 1.34 16.60 -3.53
CA LEU A 161 1.39 15.15 -3.34
C LEU A 161 1.73 14.79 -1.89
N CYS A 162 2.61 15.54 -1.24
CA CYS A 162 2.88 15.40 0.19
C CYS A 162 1.67 15.72 1.08
N ALA A 163 0.78 16.61 0.64
CA ALA A 163 -0.42 17.01 1.38
C ALA A 163 -1.66 16.11 1.13
N ALA A 164 -1.63 15.27 0.09
CA ALA A 164 -2.75 14.40 -0.26
C ALA A 164 -3.04 13.36 0.85
N ALA A 165 -4.31 13.26 1.23
CA ALA A 165 -4.82 12.41 2.30
C ALA A 165 -5.40 11.08 1.80
N SER A 166 -5.66 10.96 0.49
CA SER A 166 -6.21 9.75 -0.13
C SER A 166 -5.49 9.35 -1.41
N ILE A 167 -5.70 8.10 -1.83
CA ILE A 167 -5.11 7.58 -3.07
C ILE A 167 -5.71 8.26 -4.31
N GLU A 168 -6.98 8.66 -4.24
CA GLU A 168 -7.67 9.40 -5.28
C GLU A 168 -7.11 10.80 -5.46
N GLU A 169 -6.79 11.49 -4.35
CA GLU A 169 -6.14 12.80 -4.38
C GLU A 169 -4.72 12.71 -4.96
N ILE A 170 -3.93 11.72 -4.54
CA ILE A 170 -2.61 11.43 -5.09
C ILE A 170 -2.74 11.25 -6.61
N PHE A 171 -3.62 10.37 -7.06
CA PHE A 171 -3.80 10.10 -8.50
C PHE A 171 -4.27 11.33 -9.27
N SER A 172 -5.21 12.10 -8.73
CA SER A 172 -5.73 13.32 -9.38
C SER A 172 -4.62 14.36 -9.61
N GLN A 173 -3.72 14.54 -8.64
CA GLN A 173 -2.56 15.44 -8.81
C GLN A 173 -1.63 14.93 -9.92
N VAL A 174 -1.29 13.64 -9.92
CA VAL A 174 -0.43 13.03 -10.96
C VAL A 174 -1.07 13.19 -12.34
N GLN A 175 -2.35 12.87 -12.45
CA GLN A 175 -3.11 12.96 -13.69
C GLN A 175 -3.06 14.38 -14.28
N GLN A 176 -3.27 15.41 -13.46
CA GLN A 176 -3.23 16.80 -13.91
C GLN A 176 -1.87 17.19 -14.50
N VAL A 177 -0.80 16.61 -13.98
CA VAL A 177 0.58 16.88 -14.39
C VAL A 177 0.91 16.14 -15.67
N VAL A 178 0.66 14.84 -15.68
CA VAL A 178 0.87 13.98 -16.85
C VAL A 178 0.12 14.57 -18.05
N PHE A 179 -1.17 14.89 -17.91
CA PHE A 179 -1.95 15.43 -19.02
C PHE A 179 -1.63 16.88 -19.38
N ARG A 180 -0.90 17.62 -18.53
CA ARG A 180 -0.46 18.99 -18.86
C ARG A 180 0.87 19.02 -19.61
N TYR A 181 1.80 18.12 -19.29
CA TYR A 181 3.17 18.18 -19.84
C TYR A 181 3.50 17.07 -20.83
N LEU A 182 2.80 15.93 -20.79
CA LEU A 182 3.06 14.77 -21.64
C LEU A 182 1.91 14.59 -22.63
N ASP A 183 1.93 15.38 -23.70
CA ASP A 183 0.87 15.40 -24.73
C ASP A 183 0.71 14.08 -25.48
N SER A 184 1.76 13.25 -25.47
CA SER A 184 1.74 11.89 -26.01
C SER A 184 0.85 10.93 -25.21
N ILE A 185 0.56 11.21 -23.93
CA ILE A 185 -0.19 10.31 -23.06
C ILE A 185 -1.70 10.60 -23.13
N ASP A 186 -2.45 9.58 -23.56
CA ASP A 186 -3.90 9.62 -23.69
C ASP A 186 -4.60 9.00 -22.49
N ARG A 187 -3.99 8.01 -21.83
CA ARG A 187 -4.57 7.32 -20.66
C ARG A 187 -3.52 7.06 -19.60
N LEU A 188 -3.93 7.12 -18.33
CA LEU A 188 -3.08 6.91 -17.17
C LEU A 188 -3.77 5.95 -16.19
N ALA A 189 -3.00 5.06 -15.57
CA ALA A 189 -3.46 4.15 -14.54
C ALA A 189 -2.41 4.00 -13.42
N LEU A 190 -2.91 3.86 -12.20
CA LEU A 190 -2.11 3.63 -11.00
C LEU A 190 -2.45 2.25 -10.43
N LEU A 191 -1.45 1.37 -10.38
CA LEU A 191 -1.57 0.03 -9.84
C LEU A 191 -0.69 -0.12 -8.60
N ILE A 192 -1.18 -0.75 -7.55
CA ILE A 192 -0.49 -0.85 -6.24
C ILE A 192 -0.62 -2.26 -5.68
N ASP A 193 0.44 -2.78 -5.07
CA ASP A 193 0.40 -4.01 -4.26
C ASP A 193 -0.04 -3.65 -2.83
N VAL A 194 -1.35 -3.58 -2.61
CA VAL A 194 -1.96 -3.16 -1.34
C VAL A 194 -1.61 -4.12 -0.19
N ASN A 195 -1.55 -5.41 -0.50
CA ASN A 195 -1.38 -6.48 0.49
C ASN A 195 0.08 -6.91 0.68
N GLY A 196 1.02 -6.40 -0.13
CA GLY A 196 2.42 -6.83 -0.10
C GLY A 196 2.63 -8.26 -0.61
N CYS A 197 1.70 -8.77 -1.42
CA CYS A 197 1.67 -10.15 -1.93
C CYS A 197 2.23 -10.27 -3.36
N GLY A 198 2.69 -9.16 -3.94
CA GLY A 198 3.18 -9.08 -5.31
C GLY A 198 2.08 -9.02 -6.38
N GLN A 199 0.81 -8.93 -5.99
CA GLN A 199 -0.31 -8.78 -6.92
C GLN A 199 -0.72 -7.31 -7.01
N LEU A 200 -0.65 -6.77 -8.23
CA LEU A 200 -1.02 -5.39 -8.52
C LEU A 200 -2.54 -5.24 -8.68
N GLU A 201 -3.12 -4.36 -7.87
CA GLU A 201 -4.51 -3.95 -7.95
C GLU A 201 -4.63 -2.56 -8.59
N LEU A 202 -5.61 -2.37 -9.48
CA LEU A 202 -5.87 -1.07 -10.11
C LEU A 202 -6.55 -0.13 -9.10
N MET A 203 -5.85 0.91 -8.66
CA MET A 203 -6.40 1.89 -7.72
C MET A 203 -7.22 2.96 -8.44
N ASN A 204 -6.72 3.46 -9.57
CA ASN A 204 -7.42 4.49 -10.34
C ASN A 204 -6.94 4.57 -11.79
N ALA A 205 -7.77 5.15 -12.66
CA ALA A 205 -7.50 5.31 -14.08
C ALA A 205 -8.16 6.58 -14.66
N ALA A 206 -7.52 7.19 -15.66
CA ALA A 206 -8.03 8.39 -16.32
C ALA A 206 -7.69 8.43 -17.81
N THR A 207 -8.45 9.23 -18.57
CA THR A 207 -8.20 9.55 -19.98
C THR A 207 -8.16 11.06 -20.18
N ARG A 208 -7.33 11.51 -21.13
CA ARG A 208 -7.24 12.92 -21.54
C ARG A 208 -8.55 13.40 -22.16
N ASN A 209 -9.29 12.53 -22.84
CA ASN A 209 -10.56 12.88 -23.47
C ASN A 209 -11.74 12.72 -22.49
N ILE A 210 -12.21 13.83 -21.94
CA ILE A 210 -13.31 13.90 -20.97
C ILE A 210 -14.59 13.21 -21.50
N SER A 211 -14.85 13.25 -22.81
CA SER A 211 -16.02 12.57 -23.41
C SER A 211 -15.93 11.05 -23.37
N GLN A 212 -14.71 10.50 -23.27
CA GLN A 212 -14.43 9.06 -23.19
C GLN A 212 -14.26 8.57 -21.75
N GLN A 213 -14.22 9.45 -20.73
CA GLN A 213 -14.06 9.07 -19.32
C GLN A 213 -15.16 8.11 -18.84
N LYS A 214 -16.40 8.27 -19.33
CA LYS A 214 -17.53 7.36 -19.02
C LYS A 214 -17.43 5.99 -19.72
N ASN A 215 -16.63 5.89 -20.77
CA ASN A 215 -16.43 4.67 -21.57
C ASN A 215 -15.09 3.99 -21.25
N LEU A 216 -14.33 4.50 -20.28
CA LEU A 216 -13.10 3.85 -19.84
C LEU A 216 -13.46 2.55 -19.12
N PRO A 217 -12.98 1.38 -19.58
CA PRO A 217 -13.29 0.13 -18.93
C PRO A 217 -12.81 0.12 -17.48
N SER A 218 -13.74 0.00 -16.53
CA SER A 218 -13.45 -0.04 -15.09
C SER A 218 -12.69 -1.30 -14.66
N ASP A 219 -12.67 -2.32 -15.52
CA ASP A 219 -11.95 -3.58 -15.31
C ASP A 219 -10.45 -3.49 -15.66
N GLY A 220 -9.98 -2.32 -16.14
CA GLY A 220 -8.60 -2.13 -16.58
C GLY A 220 -8.25 -2.95 -17.82
N SER A 221 -9.22 -3.34 -18.63
CA SER A 221 -8.99 -4.18 -19.82
C SER A 221 -8.06 -3.56 -20.85
N TRP A 222 -7.81 -2.25 -20.83
CA TRP A 222 -6.82 -1.59 -21.69
C TRP A 222 -5.38 -1.62 -21.15
N ILE A 223 -5.17 -2.08 -19.91
CA ILE A 223 -3.86 -2.17 -19.25
C ILE A 223 -3.26 -3.56 -19.51
N SER A 224 -1.99 -3.59 -19.92
CA SER A 224 -1.24 -4.84 -20.05
C SER A 224 -0.71 -5.28 -18.68
N ARG A 225 -1.35 -6.28 -18.08
CA ARG A 225 -0.93 -6.82 -16.76
C ARG A 225 0.47 -7.40 -16.78
N SER A 226 0.91 -7.99 -17.90
CA SER A 226 2.26 -8.56 -17.98
C SER A 226 3.35 -7.51 -18.07
N ILE A 227 3.09 -6.37 -18.74
CA ILE A 227 3.99 -5.21 -18.69
C ILE A 227 4.08 -4.68 -17.25
N CYS A 228 2.95 -4.49 -16.58
CA CYS A 228 2.94 -4.01 -15.20
C CYS A 228 3.66 -4.99 -14.24
N GLN A 229 3.40 -6.29 -14.36
CA GLN A 229 4.05 -7.29 -13.51
C GLN A 229 5.56 -7.32 -13.74
N LYS A 230 6.01 -7.26 -15.00
CA LYS A 230 7.44 -7.21 -15.33
C LYS A 230 8.13 -5.97 -14.77
N VAL A 231 7.52 -4.79 -14.89
CA VAL A 231 8.03 -3.55 -14.28
C VAL A 231 8.14 -3.68 -12.76
N PHE A 232 7.15 -4.30 -12.13
CA PHE A 232 7.10 -4.49 -10.69
C PHE A 232 8.17 -5.47 -10.19
N ASP A 233 8.32 -6.62 -10.85
CA ASP A 233 9.24 -7.69 -10.46
C ASP A 233 10.70 -7.35 -10.80
N GLU A 234 10.95 -6.81 -11.99
CA GLU A 234 12.32 -6.57 -12.50
C GLU A 234 12.84 -5.16 -12.20
N LYS A 235 12.01 -4.25 -11.65
CA LYS A 235 12.37 -2.84 -11.39
C LYS A 235 12.88 -2.11 -12.63
N VAL A 236 12.28 -2.38 -13.78
CA VAL A 236 12.66 -1.78 -15.07
C VAL A 236 11.63 -0.77 -15.55
N VAL A 237 12.06 0.22 -16.31
CA VAL A 237 11.15 1.08 -17.07
C VAL A 237 10.92 0.46 -18.44
N ILE A 238 9.66 0.37 -18.86
CA ILE A 238 9.28 -0.17 -20.17
C ILE A 238 8.63 0.93 -21.01
N GLN A 239 9.17 1.14 -22.21
CA GLN A 239 8.54 1.93 -23.28
C GLN A 239 8.42 1.04 -24.54
N THR A 240 7.21 0.88 -25.08
CA THR A 240 6.94 0.12 -26.32
C THR A 240 6.24 0.98 -27.36
N GLY A 241 6.69 0.91 -28.62
CA GLY A 241 6.25 1.79 -29.72
C GLY A 241 5.40 1.10 -30.79
N ASP A 242 5.42 -0.23 -30.86
CA ASP A 242 4.47 -1.05 -31.65
C ASP A 242 4.51 -2.50 -31.13
N THR A 243 3.48 -2.90 -30.38
CA THR A 243 3.49 -4.18 -29.64
C THR A 243 3.23 -5.41 -30.52
N HIS A 244 3.10 -5.23 -31.83
CA HIS A 244 2.70 -6.28 -32.77
C HIS A 244 3.86 -7.08 -33.39
N GLN A 245 5.14 -6.72 -33.17
CA GLN A 245 6.29 -7.38 -33.81
C GLN A 245 7.44 -7.86 -32.90
N ASP A 246 7.39 -7.67 -31.56
CA ASP A 246 8.47 -8.14 -30.68
C ASP A 246 8.28 -9.63 -30.30
N GLU A 247 9.10 -10.52 -30.89
CA GLU A 247 9.08 -11.98 -30.68
C GLU A 247 9.20 -12.39 -29.20
N ARG A 248 9.69 -11.51 -28.32
CA ARG A 248 9.84 -11.78 -26.87
C ARG A 248 8.52 -11.74 -26.09
N PHE A 249 7.47 -11.18 -26.66
CA PHE A 249 6.13 -11.11 -26.06
C PHE A 249 5.09 -11.98 -26.80
N ALA A 250 5.52 -12.74 -27.82
CA ALA A 250 4.67 -13.54 -28.69
C ALA A 250 3.96 -14.72 -28.01
N SER A 251 4.31 -15.06 -26.75
CA SER A 251 3.72 -16.18 -26.02
C SER A 251 2.48 -15.79 -25.19
N GLU A 252 2.17 -14.50 -25.02
CA GLU A 252 1.07 -14.06 -24.15
C GLU A 252 -0.13 -13.50 -24.94
N GLN A 253 -1.20 -14.30 -24.99
CA GLN A 253 -2.48 -14.03 -25.67
C GLN A 253 -3.17 -12.70 -25.30
N SER A 254 -2.70 -11.99 -24.27
CA SER A 254 -3.31 -10.74 -23.78
C SER A 254 -2.93 -9.50 -24.59
N ILE A 255 -1.80 -9.52 -25.31
CA ILE A 255 -1.28 -8.37 -26.08
C ILE A 255 -1.96 -8.27 -27.45
N LEU A 256 -2.27 -9.41 -28.08
CA LEU A 256 -2.88 -9.50 -29.40
C LEU A 256 -4.35 -9.06 -29.45
N VAL A 257 -5.06 -9.01 -28.31
CA VAL A 257 -6.51 -8.77 -28.25
C VAL A 257 -6.87 -7.30 -27.97
N LYS A 258 -5.92 -6.45 -27.55
CA LYS A 258 -6.24 -5.15 -26.90
C LYS A 258 -5.85 -3.88 -27.66
N GLY A 259 -5.19 -3.99 -28.82
CA GLY A 259 -4.93 -2.84 -29.70
C GLY A 259 -4.05 -1.73 -29.09
N ILE A 260 -3.12 -2.09 -28.20
CA ILE A 260 -2.20 -1.15 -27.54
C ILE A 260 -1.08 -0.80 -28.54
N ARG A 261 -1.07 0.45 -29.00
CA ARG A 261 -0.14 0.95 -30.03
C ARG A 261 1.20 1.37 -29.44
N SER A 262 1.20 2.05 -28.30
CA SER A 262 2.41 2.35 -27.53
C SER A 262 2.10 2.46 -26.04
N ALA A 263 2.98 1.97 -25.17
CA ALA A 263 2.77 2.01 -23.71
C ALA A 263 4.03 2.41 -22.96
N MET A 264 3.83 3.12 -21.84
CA MET A 264 4.84 3.42 -20.85
C MET A 264 4.45 2.81 -19.51
N ALA A 265 5.40 2.17 -18.85
CA ALA A 265 5.21 1.68 -17.50
C ALA A 265 6.47 1.92 -16.67
N VAL A 266 6.28 2.59 -15.53
CA VAL A 266 7.36 2.94 -14.59
C VAL A 266 7.04 2.41 -13.20
N PRO A 267 8.05 1.89 -12.47
CA PRO A 267 7.83 1.38 -11.13
C PRO A 267 7.61 2.53 -10.14
N LEU A 268 6.70 2.31 -9.20
CA LEU A 268 6.58 3.13 -8.00
C LEU A 268 7.39 2.45 -6.93
N TRP A 269 8.55 2.98 -6.62
CA TRP A 269 9.48 2.36 -5.69
C TRP A 269 10.18 3.39 -4.84
N ASP A 270 10.55 2.94 -3.65
CA ASP A 270 11.51 3.58 -2.75
C ASP A 270 12.72 2.63 -2.69
N GLU A 271 13.93 3.13 -2.39
CA GLU A 271 15.25 2.51 -2.64
C GLU A 271 15.34 0.98 -2.46
N ASN A 272 14.55 0.39 -1.56
CA ASN A 272 14.50 -1.05 -1.29
C ASN A 272 13.29 -1.82 -1.86
N LYS A 273 12.14 -1.18 -2.12
CA LYS A 273 10.86 -1.88 -2.42
C LYS A 273 10.03 -1.18 -3.49
N VAL A 274 9.54 -1.95 -4.46
CA VAL A 274 8.47 -1.52 -5.38
C VAL A 274 7.12 -1.69 -4.69
N VAL A 275 6.33 -0.63 -4.66
CA VAL A 275 4.98 -0.59 -4.08
C VAL A 275 3.88 -0.61 -5.15
N GLY A 276 4.22 -0.34 -6.42
CA GLY A 276 3.25 -0.31 -7.49
C GLY A 276 3.85 0.04 -8.85
N VAL A 277 2.97 0.35 -9.80
CA VAL A 277 3.31 0.73 -11.18
C VAL A 277 2.43 1.88 -11.62
N LEU A 278 3.04 2.88 -12.25
CA LEU A 278 2.33 3.92 -12.99
C LEU A 278 2.38 3.54 -14.48
N TYR A 279 1.21 3.34 -15.07
CA TYR A 279 1.04 2.88 -16.45
C TYR A 279 0.38 3.97 -17.29
N ALA A 280 0.89 4.18 -18.50
CA ALA A 280 0.35 5.12 -19.45
C ALA A 280 0.20 4.49 -20.84
N ASP A 281 -0.92 4.78 -21.49
CA ASP A 281 -1.15 4.51 -22.92
C ASP A 281 -0.74 5.76 -23.70
N ALA A 282 0.20 5.59 -24.62
CA ALA A 282 0.81 6.70 -25.34
C ALA A 282 0.58 6.57 -26.84
N ASN A 283 0.50 7.71 -27.53
CA ASN A 283 0.34 7.77 -28.97
C ASN A 283 1.58 8.43 -29.59
N PHE A 284 2.65 7.64 -29.74
CA PHE A 284 3.87 8.12 -30.36
C PHE A 284 3.77 8.07 -31.88
N SER A 285 3.97 9.22 -32.55
CA SER A 285 4.37 9.16 -33.95
C SER A 285 5.81 8.64 -34.03
N SER A 286 6.16 7.92 -35.10
CA SER A 286 7.52 7.40 -35.32
C SER A 286 8.62 8.47 -35.32
N TYR A 287 8.27 9.75 -35.46
CA TYR A 287 9.19 10.90 -35.38
C TYR A 287 9.40 11.43 -33.94
N HIS A 288 8.38 11.36 -33.07
CA HIS A 288 8.52 11.74 -31.64
C HIS A 288 9.32 10.72 -30.83
N TRP A 289 9.32 9.45 -31.24
CA TRP A 289 10.06 8.36 -30.60
C TRP A 289 11.59 8.58 -30.59
N ALA A 290 12.15 9.19 -31.64
CA ALA A 290 13.60 9.35 -31.81
C ALA A 290 14.20 10.60 -31.13
N ASN A 291 13.39 11.63 -30.85
CA ASN A 291 13.89 12.94 -30.39
C ASN A 291 13.33 13.42 -29.04
N GLU A 292 12.13 13.01 -28.63
CA GLU A 292 11.46 13.54 -27.43
C GLU A 292 11.03 12.43 -26.44
N GLY A 293 11.00 11.16 -26.87
CA GLY A 293 10.57 10.03 -26.04
C GLY A 293 11.40 9.80 -24.77
N GLU A 294 12.72 10.01 -24.82
CA GLU A 294 13.59 9.85 -23.64
C GLU A 294 13.35 10.94 -22.58
N GLU A 295 13.09 12.19 -23.00
CA GLU A 295 12.77 13.28 -22.07
C GLU A 295 11.43 13.06 -21.37
N GLU A 296 10.40 12.63 -22.12
CA GLU A 296 9.08 12.31 -21.59
C GLU A 296 9.13 11.12 -20.63
N LEU A 297 9.83 10.04 -21.00
CA LEU A 297 9.99 8.86 -20.16
C LEU A 297 10.69 9.20 -18.84
N SER A 298 11.73 10.01 -18.90
CA SER A 298 12.45 10.41 -17.70
C SER A 298 11.63 11.38 -16.83
N PHE A 299 10.83 12.27 -17.42
CA PHE A 299 9.86 13.08 -16.65
C PHE A 299 8.82 12.20 -15.97
N PHE A 300 8.30 11.21 -16.68
CA PHE A 300 7.34 10.25 -16.15
C PHE A 300 7.93 9.41 -15.02
N SER A 301 9.20 8.98 -15.15
CA SER A 301 9.94 8.26 -14.11
C SER A 301 10.20 9.14 -12.87
N ALA A 302 10.56 10.42 -13.07
CA ALA A 302 10.76 11.35 -11.96
C ALA A 302 9.46 11.59 -11.17
N LEU A 303 8.34 11.72 -11.90
CA LEU A 303 7.02 11.84 -11.29
C LEU A 303 6.65 10.56 -10.52
N ALA A 304 6.91 9.38 -11.08
CA ALA A 304 6.66 8.10 -10.43
C ALA A 304 7.38 7.97 -9.08
N ASN A 305 8.61 8.47 -8.94
CA ASN A 305 9.32 8.48 -7.66
C ASN A 305 8.62 9.37 -6.62
N LEU A 306 8.12 10.55 -7.01
CA LEU A 306 7.35 11.41 -6.10
C LEU A 306 6.03 10.76 -5.65
N VAL A 307 5.41 10.02 -6.56
CA VAL A 307 4.19 9.25 -6.30
C VAL A 307 4.47 8.08 -5.38
N ALA A 308 5.58 7.37 -5.57
CA ALA A 308 5.97 6.22 -4.76
C ALA A 308 5.98 6.57 -3.26
N SER A 309 6.63 7.67 -2.88
CA SER A 309 6.67 8.15 -1.49
C SER A 309 5.29 8.46 -0.92
N SER A 310 4.40 9.01 -1.75
CA SER A 310 3.03 9.36 -1.33
C SER A 310 2.14 8.13 -1.18
N VAL A 311 2.27 7.17 -2.10
CA VAL A 311 1.60 5.87 -2.05
C VAL A 311 2.08 5.06 -0.84
N GLN A 312 3.38 5.00 -0.58
CA GLN A 312 3.96 4.30 0.56
C GLN A 312 3.49 4.90 1.89
N ARG A 313 3.43 6.23 1.98
CA ARG A 313 2.84 6.93 3.13
C ARG A 313 1.38 6.54 3.32
N TRP A 314 0.58 6.53 2.25
CA TRP A 314 -0.82 6.13 2.31
C TRP A 314 -0.98 4.67 2.77
N LEU A 315 -0.21 3.72 2.21
CA LEU A 315 -0.20 2.31 2.62
C LEU A 315 0.13 2.16 4.11
N LEU A 316 1.13 2.90 4.61
CA LEU A 316 1.52 2.88 6.02
C LEU A 316 0.40 3.43 6.91
N VAL A 317 -0.22 4.55 6.54
CA VAL A 317 -1.34 5.15 7.29
C VAL A 317 -2.53 4.19 7.35
N GLU A 318 -2.86 3.53 6.24
CA GLU A 318 -3.99 2.60 6.17
C GLU A 318 -3.74 1.34 7.02
N LYS A 319 -2.50 0.84 7.00
CA LYS A 319 -2.07 -0.25 7.88
C LYS A 319 -2.18 0.13 9.36
N LEU A 320 -1.67 1.32 9.74
CA LEU A 320 -1.74 1.81 11.12
C LEU A 320 -3.19 1.99 11.60
N LYS A 321 -4.08 2.53 10.77
CA LYS A 321 -5.52 2.64 11.10
C LYS A 321 -6.15 1.27 11.35
N THR A 322 -5.82 0.29 10.51
CA THR A 322 -6.35 -1.08 10.63
C THR A 322 -5.85 -1.75 11.91
N GLU A 323 -4.55 -1.66 12.19
CA GLU A 323 -3.94 -2.18 13.42
C GLU A 323 -4.53 -1.52 14.67
N GLU A 324 -4.73 -0.20 14.64
CA GLU A 324 -5.33 0.53 15.76
C GLU A 324 -6.80 0.14 15.99
N MET A 325 -7.58 -0.06 14.92
CA MET A 325 -8.96 -0.53 15.05
C MET A 325 -9.02 -1.94 15.66
N ILE A 326 -8.12 -2.84 15.26
CA ILE A 326 -8.01 -4.19 15.82
C ILE A 326 -7.60 -4.11 17.29
N ARG A 327 -6.56 -3.33 17.62
CA ARG A 327 -6.10 -3.10 18.99
C ARG A 327 -7.23 -2.62 19.89
N HIS A 328 -7.92 -1.54 19.51
CA HIS A 328 -9.00 -0.97 20.31
C HIS A 328 -10.16 -1.97 20.50
N ARG A 329 -10.42 -2.87 19.53
CA ARG A 329 -11.42 -3.94 19.72
C ARG A 329 -10.96 -4.98 20.73
N LEU A 330 -9.69 -5.37 20.69
CA LEU A 330 -9.12 -6.38 21.60
C LEU A 330 -8.92 -5.85 23.03
N GLU A 331 -8.54 -4.58 23.20
CA GLU A 331 -8.35 -3.94 24.53
C GLU A 331 -9.62 -3.89 25.37
N ARG A 332 -10.80 -4.00 24.74
CA ARG A 332 -12.07 -4.13 25.48
C ARG A 332 -12.22 -5.46 26.22
N TYR A 333 -11.44 -6.47 25.83
CA TYR A 333 -11.58 -7.85 26.31
C TYR A 333 -10.28 -8.42 26.89
N HIS A 334 -9.15 -7.76 26.67
CA HIS A 334 -7.82 -8.23 27.08
C HIS A 334 -6.97 -7.09 27.63
N SER A 335 -6.00 -7.41 28.50
CA SER A 335 -5.04 -6.42 28.98
C SER A 335 -4.17 -5.89 27.84
N PRO A 336 -3.62 -4.65 27.93
CA PRO A 336 -2.78 -4.08 26.88
C PRO A 336 -1.61 -4.98 26.48
N ALA A 337 -0.99 -5.65 27.45
CA ALA A 337 0.11 -6.59 27.25
C ALA A 337 -0.32 -7.82 26.42
N VAL A 338 -1.50 -8.38 26.72
CA VAL A 338 -2.05 -9.53 25.95
C VAL A 338 -2.42 -9.10 24.54
N VAL A 339 -3.02 -7.91 24.35
CA VAL A 339 -3.34 -7.38 23.02
C VAL A 339 -2.07 -7.23 22.17
N GLN A 340 -0.99 -6.71 22.75
CA GLN A 340 0.27 -6.54 22.05
C GLN A 340 0.84 -7.89 21.57
N GLN A 341 0.75 -8.93 22.40
CA GLN A 341 1.13 -10.28 21.98
C GLN A 341 0.19 -10.85 20.92
N LEU A 342 -1.12 -10.68 21.06
CA LEU A 342 -2.09 -11.14 20.07
C LEU A 342 -1.89 -10.48 18.70
N ILE A 343 -1.56 -9.20 18.64
CA ILE A 343 -1.22 -8.50 17.38
C ILE A 343 0.08 -9.05 16.80
N SER A 344 1.08 -9.30 17.64
CA SER A 344 2.38 -9.84 17.21
C SER A 344 2.26 -11.28 16.68
N VAL A 345 1.40 -12.09 17.29
CA VAL A 345 1.14 -13.50 16.93
C VAL A 345 0.09 -13.62 15.82
N GLY A 346 -0.82 -12.65 15.69
CA GLY A 346 -1.91 -12.62 14.70
C GLY A 346 -1.45 -12.59 13.24
N GLY A 347 -0.16 -12.42 12.97
CA GLY A 347 0.46 -12.68 11.67
C GLY A 347 0.68 -14.17 11.34
N LEU A 348 0.41 -15.10 12.26
CA LEU A 348 0.62 -16.54 12.10
C LEU A 348 -0.71 -17.33 12.10
N PRO A 349 -0.88 -18.33 11.21
CA PRO A 349 -2.07 -19.16 11.17
C PRO A 349 -2.21 -19.98 12.47
N GLY A 350 -3.23 -19.66 13.27
CA GLY A 350 -3.53 -20.35 14.53
C GLY A 350 -3.73 -19.44 15.74
N GLY A 351 -3.17 -18.22 15.71
CA GLY A 351 -3.55 -17.07 16.58
C GLY A 351 -3.67 -17.30 18.09
N ARG A 352 -3.11 -18.39 18.64
CA ARG A 352 -3.24 -18.76 20.05
C ARG A 352 -1.94 -18.51 20.82
N LEU A 353 -2.06 -17.94 22.00
CA LEU A 353 -0.97 -17.84 22.97
C LEU A 353 -0.84 -19.18 23.70
N ALA A 354 0.08 -20.04 23.25
CA ALA A 354 0.23 -21.38 23.81
C ALA A 354 0.48 -21.34 25.34
N PRO A 355 -0.22 -22.16 26.14
CA PRO A 355 0.01 -22.25 27.57
C PRO A 355 1.47 -22.58 27.90
N ALA A 356 2.11 -21.76 28.72
CA ALA A 356 3.48 -21.93 29.17
C ALA A 356 3.57 -21.84 30.71
N GLU A 357 4.54 -22.55 31.30
CA GLU A 357 4.84 -22.39 32.73
C GLU A 357 5.59 -21.07 32.95
N SER A 358 5.02 -20.21 33.80
CA SER A 358 5.56 -18.91 34.16
C SER A 358 5.56 -18.75 35.68
N GLU A 359 6.58 -18.04 36.21
CA GLU A 359 6.57 -17.56 37.58
C GLU A 359 5.74 -16.27 37.63
N ILE A 360 4.69 -16.25 38.45
CA ILE A 360 3.76 -15.11 38.52
C ILE A 360 3.44 -14.72 39.96
N SER A 361 2.92 -13.50 40.12
CA SER A 361 2.17 -13.10 41.31
C SER A 361 0.71 -12.91 40.94
N ILE A 362 -0.18 -13.64 41.60
CA ILE A 362 -1.63 -13.54 41.41
C ILE A 362 -2.22 -12.69 42.54
N LEU A 363 -3.09 -11.76 42.18
CA LEU A 363 -3.80 -10.84 43.06
C LEU A 363 -5.30 -11.09 42.93
N PHE A 364 -5.96 -11.24 44.09
CA PHE A 364 -7.41 -11.23 44.23
C PHE A 364 -7.79 -10.01 45.06
N ALA A 365 -8.76 -9.22 44.59
CA ALA A 365 -9.31 -8.08 45.33
C ALA A 365 -10.84 -8.14 45.35
N ASP A 366 -11.42 -8.29 46.54
CA ASP A 366 -12.86 -8.52 46.72
C ASP A 366 -13.51 -7.46 47.61
N LEU A 367 -14.79 -7.13 47.35
CA LEU A 367 -15.52 -6.12 48.11
C LEU A 367 -16.07 -6.69 49.41
N VAL A 368 -15.75 -6.03 50.52
CA VAL A 368 -16.27 -6.43 51.82
C VAL A 368 -17.77 -6.17 51.89
N GLY A 369 -18.54 -7.22 52.16
CA GLY A 369 -19.99 -7.11 52.38
C GLY A 369 -20.82 -6.90 51.11
N PHE A 370 -20.25 -7.15 49.92
CA PHE A 370 -20.95 -6.94 48.65
C PHE A 370 -22.30 -7.65 48.56
N THR A 371 -22.44 -8.87 49.09
CA THR A 371 -23.73 -9.58 49.09
C THR A 371 -24.83 -8.74 49.74
N ALA A 372 -24.56 -8.15 50.90
CA ALA A 372 -25.55 -7.30 51.59
C ALA A 372 -25.83 -5.99 50.84
N ILE A 373 -24.83 -5.43 50.16
CA ILE A 373 -25.00 -4.26 49.27
C ILE A 373 -25.90 -4.64 48.08
N SER A 374 -25.65 -5.79 47.47
CA SER A 374 -26.38 -6.27 46.28
C SER A 374 -27.86 -6.54 46.54
N GLU A 375 -28.24 -6.97 47.75
CA GLU A 375 -29.65 -7.18 48.12
C GLU A 375 -30.46 -5.88 48.22
N ARG A 376 -29.79 -4.74 48.41
CA ARG A 376 -30.44 -3.43 48.59
C ARG A 376 -30.52 -2.61 47.29
N LEU A 377 -29.81 -3.05 46.26
CA LEU A 377 -29.66 -2.31 45.01
C LEU A 377 -30.41 -2.98 43.86
N THR A 378 -30.83 -2.17 42.89
CA THR A 378 -31.32 -2.71 41.62
C THR A 378 -30.16 -3.29 40.81
N PRO A 379 -30.38 -4.30 39.95
CA PRO A 379 -29.33 -4.88 39.11
C PRO A 379 -28.54 -3.84 38.30
N THR A 380 -29.21 -2.81 37.78
CA THR A 380 -28.57 -1.72 37.04
C THR A 380 -27.65 -0.88 37.92
N ALA A 381 -28.07 -0.57 39.16
CA ALA A 381 -27.25 0.20 40.10
C ALA A 381 -26.02 -0.60 40.56
N ILE A 382 -26.16 -1.92 40.76
CA ILE A 382 -25.04 -2.81 41.06
C ILE A 382 -24.01 -2.81 39.92
N ALA A 383 -24.49 -2.97 38.68
CA ALA A 383 -23.61 -2.97 37.51
C ALA A 383 -22.87 -1.63 37.35
N GLN A 384 -23.54 -0.50 37.58
CA GLN A 384 -22.91 0.83 37.57
C GLN A 384 -21.85 0.99 38.66
N LEU A 385 -22.16 0.56 39.89
CA LEU A 385 -21.20 0.59 41.01
C LEU A 385 -19.95 -0.24 40.69
N LEU A 386 -20.13 -1.49 40.25
CA LEU A 386 -19.02 -2.38 39.91
C LEU A 386 -18.19 -1.84 38.75
N ASN A 387 -18.83 -1.38 37.66
CA ASN A 387 -18.11 -0.83 36.51
C ASN A 387 -17.23 0.36 36.89
N ASN A 388 -17.76 1.30 37.68
CA ASN A 388 -17.01 2.48 38.12
C ASN A 388 -15.88 2.09 39.07
N LEU A 389 -16.11 1.14 39.98
CA LEU A 389 -15.08 0.66 40.89
C LEU A 389 -13.97 -0.07 40.13
N PHE A 390 -14.33 -0.99 39.23
CA PHE A 390 -13.38 -1.74 38.41
C PHE A 390 -12.53 -0.82 37.54
N GLU A 391 -13.11 0.24 36.97
CA GLU A 391 -12.35 1.23 36.21
C GLU A 391 -11.25 1.87 37.08
N GLU A 392 -11.58 2.29 38.30
CA GLU A 392 -10.61 2.91 39.20
C GLU A 392 -9.55 1.93 39.70
N MET A 393 -9.94 0.70 40.02
CA MET A 393 -9.01 -0.33 40.50
C MET A 393 -8.06 -0.82 39.41
N LEU A 394 -8.55 -0.96 38.17
CA LEU A 394 -7.72 -1.38 37.04
C LEU A 394 -6.65 -0.37 36.65
N LYS A 395 -6.85 0.93 36.92
CA LYS A 395 -5.81 1.95 36.72
C LYS A 395 -4.54 1.60 37.51
N GLU A 396 -4.70 1.05 38.72
CA GLU A 396 -3.57 0.64 39.57
C GLU A 396 -2.93 -0.67 39.08
N VAL A 397 -3.75 -1.65 38.66
CA VAL A 397 -3.27 -2.92 38.10
C VAL A 397 -2.46 -2.68 36.82
N PHE A 398 -3.02 -1.96 35.85
CA PHE A 398 -2.35 -1.68 34.58
C PHE A 398 -1.18 -0.71 34.74
N GLY A 399 -1.28 0.27 35.65
CA GLY A 399 -0.17 1.19 35.97
C GLY A 399 1.07 0.46 36.49
N CYS A 400 0.89 -0.67 37.17
CA CYS A 400 1.99 -1.54 37.62
C CYS A 400 2.37 -2.64 36.62
N GLY A 401 1.79 -2.65 35.41
CA GLY A 401 2.05 -3.66 34.39
C GLY A 401 1.38 -5.02 34.64
N GLY A 402 0.31 -5.05 35.43
CA GLY A 402 -0.48 -6.27 35.66
C GLY A 402 -1.39 -6.61 34.50
N THR A 403 -1.76 -7.89 34.40
CA THR A 403 -2.73 -8.42 33.45
C THR A 403 -4.01 -8.78 34.19
N LEU A 404 -5.13 -8.17 33.81
CA LEU A 404 -6.46 -8.60 34.26
C LEU A 404 -6.74 -9.99 33.66
N ASP A 405 -7.06 -10.97 34.51
CA ASP A 405 -7.54 -12.27 34.08
C ASP A 405 -9.06 -12.20 33.85
N LYS A 406 -9.82 -11.93 34.91
CA LYS A 406 -11.28 -11.77 34.87
C LYS A 406 -11.84 -11.12 36.12
N TYR A 407 -13.12 -10.75 36.03
CA TYR A 407 -13.97 -10.47 37.19
C TYR A 407 -14.71 -11.73 37.62
N ILE A 408 -14.80 -11.96 38.93
CA ILE A 408 -15.55 -13.06 39.53
C ILE A 408 -16.58 -12.45 40.48
N GLY A 409 -17.74 -12.06 39.96
CA GLY A 409 -18.70 -11.26 40.72
C GLY A 409 -18.14 -9.87 40.99
N ASP A 410 -17.92 -9.54 42.25
CA ASP A 410 -17.27 -8.32 42.75
C ASP A 410 -15.75 -8.44 42.91
N CYS A 411 -15.20 -9.63 42.72
CA CYS A 411 -13.76 -9.88 42.83
C CYS A 411 -13.02 -9.55 41.52
N ILE A 412 -11.90 -8.84 41.65
CA ILE A 412 -10.91 -8.63 40.58
C ILE A 412 -9.81 -9.70 40.71
N MET A 413 -9.59 -10.47 39.65
CA MET A 413 -8.46 -11.41 39.53
C MET A 413 -7.46 -10.90 38.50
N ALA A 414 -6.24 -10.59 38.93
CA ALA A 414 -5.17 -10.11 38.07
C ALA A 414 -3.84 -10.77 38.40
N PHE A 415 -2.94 -10.92 37.43
CA PHE A 415 -1.61 -11.47 37.65
C PHE A 415 -0.49 -10.60 37.06
N PHE A 416 0.71 -10.78 37.58
CA PHE A 416 1.95 -10.09 37.21
C PHE A 416 3.01 -11.14 36.87
N GLY A 417 3.95 -10.81 35.97
CA GLY A 417 4.96 -11.75 35.47
C GLY A 417 4.60 -12.45 34.16
N ALA A 418 3.42 -12.18 33.60
CA ALA A 418 3.00 -12.61 32.28
C ALA A 418 1.99 -11.60 31.69
N PRO A 419 1.85 -11.48 30.36
CA PRO A 419 2.48 -12.29 29.31
C PRO A 419 3.99 -12.06 29.10
N GLU A 420 4.50 -10.85 29.37
CA GLU A 420 5.93 -10.60 29.41
C GLU A 420 6.51 -10.97 30.79
N PRO A 421 7.67 -11.65 30.85
CA PRO A 421 8.35 -11.92 32.12
C PRO A 421 8.72 -10.62 32.85
N GLN A 422 8.36 -10.53 34.12
CA GLN A 422 8.70 -9.41 35.01
C GLN A 422 9.47 -9.96 36.21
N ALA A 423 10.74 -9.61 36.36
CA ALA A 423 11.55 -10.11 37.48
C ALA A 423 11.07 -9.56 38.85
N ASP A 424 10.43 -8.40 38.83
CA ASP A 424 9.86 -7.67 39.96
C ASP A 424 8.35 -7.90 40.12
N HIS A 425 7.80 -9.00 39.58
CA HIS A 425 6.35 -9.24 39.56
C HIS A 425 5.68 -9.21 40.94
N ALA A 426 6.38 -9.64 42.00
CA ALA A 426 5.89 -9.62 43.37
C ALA A 426 5.79 -8.19 43.93
N ASP A 427 6.81 -7.37 43.71
CA ASP A 427 6.82 -5.97 44.11
C ASP A 427 5.73 -5.18 43.36
N ARG A 428 5.57 -5.43 42.04
CA ARG A 428 4.50 -4.83 41.23
C ARG A 428 3.10 -5.16 41.75
N ALA A 429 2.86 -6.42 42.09
CA ALA A 429 1.58 -6.85 42.64
C ALA A 429 1.26 -6.16 43.97
N VAL A 430 2.26 -6.05 44.85
CA VAL A 430 2.12 -5.34 46.14
C VAL A 430 1.90 -3.84 45.95
N THR A 431 2.64 -3.20 45.05
CA THR A 431 2.45 -1.78 44.73
C THR A 431 1.05 -1.53 44.18
N ALA A 432 0.56 -2.38 43.27
CA ALA A 432 -0.81 -2.29 42.76
C ALA A 432 -1.84 -2.45 43.89
N ALA A 433 -1.67 -3.42 44.78
CA ALA A 433 -2.58 -3.62 45.92
C ALA A 433 -2.62 -2.42 46.85
N LYS A 434 -1.46 -1.86 47.21
CA LYS A 434 -1.38 -0.63 48.03
C LYS A 434 -2.06 0.55 47.31
N GLY A 435 -1.79 0.71 46.01
CA GLY A 435 -2.42 1.73 45.17
C GLY A 435 -3.94 1.60 45.14
N MET A 436 -4.48 0.38 44.99
CA MET A 436 -5.92 0.10 45.02
C MET A 436 -6.56 0.52 46.34
N LEU A 437 -5.94 0.16 47.47
CA LEU A 437 -6.45 0.53 48.80
C LEU A 437 -6.43 2.05 49.01
N THR A 438 -5.31 2.71 48.73
CA THR A 438 -5.18 4.18 48.83
C THR A 438 -6.14 4.90 47.88
N ARG A 439 -6.35 4.38 46.67
CA ARG A 439 -7.29 4.97 45.71
C ARG A 439 -8.73 4.84 46.19
N LEU A 440 -9.11 3.68 46.73
CA LEU A 440 -10.44 3.49 47.31
C LEU A 440 -10.70 4.41 48.50
N GLU A 441 -9.70 4.62 49.35
CA GLU A 441 -9.78 5.60 50.45
C GLU A 441 -10.07 7.02 49.93
N HIS A 442 -9.36 7.46 48.88
CA HIS A 442 -9.62 8.75 48.24
C HIS A 442 -11.01 8.82 47.59
N LEU A 443 -11.47 7.76 46.94
CA LEU A 443 -12.82 7.70 46.36
C LEU A 443 -13.89 7.82 47.44
N ASN A 444 -13.75 7.09 48.54
CA ASN A 444 -14.64 7.19 49.69
C ASN A 444 -14.66 8.60 50.28
N ALA A 445 -13.49 9.23 50.43
CA ALA A 445 -13.38 10.61 50.95
C ALA A 445 -14.08 11.64 50.04
N ASN A 446 -14.14 11.37 48.73
CA ASN A 446 -14.80 12.20 47.73
C ASN A 446 -16.28 11.85 47.52
N GLY A 447 -16.86 10.97 48.35
CA GLY A 447 -18.28 10.60 48.26
C GLY A 447 -18.63 9.74 47.05
N PHE A 448 -17.69 8.88 46.59
CA PHE A 448 -17.91 7.94 45.48
C PHE A 448 -19.16 7.08 45.67
N TRP A 449 -19.46 6.71 46.92
CA TRP A 449 -20.64 5.97 47.31
C TRP A 449 -21.19 6.48 48.64
N HIS A 450 -22.46 6.19 48.94
CA HIS A 450 -23.13 6.66 50.15
C HIS A 450 -22.55 6.08 51.45
N GLU A 451 -21.91 4.91 51.37
CA GLU A 451 -21.21 4.25 52.47
C GLU A 451 -19.76 3.96 52.04
N PRO A 452 -18.76 4.05 52.95
CA PRO A 452 -17.39 3.72 52.62
C PRO A 452 -17.25 2.26 52.17
N LEU A 453 -16.73 2.05 50.96
CA LEU A 453 -16.42 0.73 50.45
C LEU A 453 -15.06 0.25 50.99
N GLN A 454 -14.92 -1.05 51.19
CA GLN A 454 -13.66 -1.66 51.63
C GLN A 454 -13.31 -2.85 50.74
N LEU A 455 -12.02 -3.06 50.51
CA LEU A 455 -11.51 -4.22 49.79
C LEU A 455 -10.73 -5.14 50.72
N ARG A 456 -10.72 -6.43 50.38
CA ARG A 456 -9.74 -7.41 50.85
C ARG A 456 -8.85 -7.79 49.69
N ILE A 457 -7.54 -7.67 49.85
CA ILE A 457 -6.61 -8.02 48.78
C ILE A 457 -5.70 -9.17 49.23
N ALA A 458 -5.60 -10.23 48.44
CA ALA A 458 -4.72 -11.36 48.69
C ALA A 458 -3.77 -11.60 47.53
N ILE A 459 -2.48 -11.78 47.82
CA ILE A 459 -1.44 -12.05 46.82
C ILE A 459 -0.68 -13.33 47.15
N ASN A 460 -0.47 -14.17 46.13
CA ASN A 460 0.42 -15.31 46.21
C ASN A 460 1.37 -15.32 45.00
N SER A 461 2.60 -15.80 45.20
CA SER A 461 3.60 -15.93 44.15
C SER A 461 3.97 -17.39 43.97
N GLY A 462 4.22 -17.79 42.72
CA GLY A 462 4.57 -19.15 42.39
C GLY A 462 4.43 -19.45 40.90
N LYS A 463 4.90 -20.63 40.52
CA LYS A 463 4.68 -21.18 39.19
C LYS A 463 3.19 -21.36 38.88
N ALA A 464 2.81 -21.00 37.66
CA ALA A 464 1.50 -21.24 37.08
C ALA A 464 1.63 -21.50 35.58
N VAL A 465 0.62 -22.14 34.99
CA VAL A 465 0.49 -22.22 33.53
C VAL A 465 -0.32 -21.00 33.08
N VAL A 466 0.24 -20.18 32.20
CA VAL A 466 -0.40 -18.97 31.66
C VAL A 466 -0.50 -19.09 30.14
N GLY A 467 -1.67 -18.81 29.59
CA GLY A 467 -1.90 -18.80 28.15
C GLY A 467 -3.38 -18.91 27.79
N ASP A 468 -3.63 -19.15 26.52
CA ASP A 468 -4.96 -19.40 25.98
C ASP A 468 -5.49 -20.76 26.46
N VAL A 469 -6.51 -20.72 27.30
CA VAL A 469 -7.21 -21.89 27.79
C VAL A 469 -8.66 -21.83 27.34
N GLY A 470 -9.13 -22.91 26.72
CA GLY A 470 -10.53 -23.03 26.34
C GLY A 470 -10.77 -23.97 25.17
N SER A 471 -11.99 -23.92 24.65
CA SER A 471 -12.43 -24.73 23.50
C SER A 471 -12.11 -24.04 22.17
N SER A 472 -12.54 -24.62 21.06
CA SER A 472 -12.50 -23.96 19.74
C SER A 472 -13.45 -22.77 19.64
N GLN A 473 -14.48 -22.70 20.49
CA GLN A 473 -15.53 -21.67 20.44
C GLN A 473 -15.31 -20.53 21.43
N ARG A 474 -14.57 -20.77 22.52
CA ARG A 474 -14.29 -19.79 23.57
C ARG A 474 -12.94 -20.08 24.19
N VAL A 475 -12.06 -19.09 24.14
CA VAL A 475 -10.71 -19.11 24.67
C VAL A 475 -10.56 -17.89 25.57
N ASP A 476 -10.06 -18.11 26.79
CA ASP A 476 -9.68 -17.04 27.71
C ASP A 476 -8.16 -17.12 27.93
N TYR A 477 -7.47 -15.98 27.88
CA TYR A 477 -6.09 -15.90 28.33
C TYR A 477 -6.08 -15.82 29.86
N THR A 478 -5.59 -16.86 30.54
CA THR A 478 -5.78 -17.02 31.99
C THR A 478 -4.61 -17.77 32.64
N ALA A 479 -4.47 -17.63 33.95
CA ALA A 479 -3.49 -18.36 34.74
C ALA A 479 -4.13 -19.53 35.49
N LEU A 480 -3.49 -20.71 35.44
CA LEU A 480 -3.94 -21.94 36.11
C LEU A 480 -2.86 -22.52 37.00
N GLY A 481 -3.25 -23.06 38.15
CA GLY A 481 -2.34 -23.80 39.03
C GLY A 481 -2.67 -23.68 40.52
N ALA A 482 -1.91 -24.41 41.33
CA ALA A 482 -2.04 -24.39 42.79
C ALA A 482 -1.79 -22.99 43.38
N THR A 483 -0.92 -22.20 42.74
CA THR A 483 -0.59 -20.81 43.12
C THR A 483 -1.84 -19.91 43.13
N ILE A 484 -2.71 -20.05 42.12
CA ILE A 484 -3.96 -19.28 41.99
C ILE A 484 -4.93 -19.64 43.11
N ASN A 485 -5.12 -20.94 43.34
CA ASN A 485 -6.05 -21.45 44.34
C ASN A 485 -5.69 -21.04 45.78
N LEU A 486 -4.41 -20.84 46.08
CA LEU A 486 -3.98 -20.39 47.40
C LEU A 486 -4.36 -18.92 47.63
N ALA A 487 -4.08 -18.01 46.69
CA ALA A 487 -4.44 -16.60 46.84
C ALA A 487 -5.94 -16.39 47.03
N ALA A 488 -6.76 -17.06 46.22
CA ALA A 488 -8.22 -17.01 46.35
C ALA A 488 -8.72 -17.44 47.74
N ARG A 489 -8.01 -18.31 48.45
CA ARG A 489 -8.38 -18.77 49.80
C ARG A 489 -7.83 -17.84 50.89
N MET A 490 -6.70 -17.19 50.64
CA MET A 490 -6.09 -16.23 51.56
C MET A 490 -6.93 -14.97 51.74
N GLU A 491 -7.71 -14.60 50.73
CA GLU A 491 -8.65 -13.48 50.79
C GLU A 491 -9.61 -13.58 52.00
N ALA A 492 -10.06 -14.79 52.34
CA ALA A 492 -10.96 -15.03 53.47
C ALA A 492 -10.37 -14.71 54.86
N VAL A 493 -9.03 -14.67 54.98
CA VAL A 493 -8.35 -14.31 56.24
C VAL A 493 -7.84 -12.86 56.23
N CYS A 494 -8.02 -12.14 55.11
CA CYS A 494 -7.61 -10.76 54.97
C CYS A 494 -8.53 -9.83 55.80
N PRO A 495 -7.99 -8.96 56.65
CA PRO A 495 -8.77 -7.90 57.28
C PRO A 495 -9.36 -6.95 56.21
N PRO A 496 -10.53 -6.33 56.47
CA PRO A 496 -11.06 -5.27 55.61
C PRO A 496 -10.07 -4.11 55.44
N SER A 497 -10.01 -3.54 54.24
CA SER A 497 -9.10 -2.45 53.88
C SER A 497 -7.60 -2.79 54.00
N GLU A 498 -7.24 -4.08 53.97
CA GLU A 498 -5.86 -4.53 54.05
C GLU A 498 -5.48 -5.43 52.86
N CYS A 499 -4.19 -5.72 52.78
CA CYS A 499 -3.61 -6.68 51.85
C CYS A 499 -2.85 -7.75 52.63
N VAL A 500 -3.11 -9.02 52.30
CA VAL A 500 -2.35 -10.18 52.80
C VAL A 500 -1.55 -10.84 51.70
N ILE A 501 -0.36 -11.33 52.05
CA ILE A 501 0.54 -12.00 51.14
C ILE A 501 1.04 -13.34 51.71
N SER A 502 1.34 -14.27 50.81
CA SER A 502 1.95 -15.55 51.17
C SER A 502 3.42 -15.39 51.58
N GLU A 503 3.96 -16.39 52.27
CA GLU A 503 5.42 -16.49 52.51
C GLU A 503 6.24 -16.48 51.20
N ALA A 504 5.73 -17.11 50.13
CA ALA A 504 6.42 -17.12 48.85
C ALA A 504 6.53 -15.70 48.27
N THR A 505 5.44 -14.94 48.32
CA THR A 505 5.44 -13.53 47.90
C THR A 505 6.36 -12.70 48.77
N HIS A 506 6.28 -12.84 50.10
CA HIS A 506 7.12 -12.09 51.05
C HIS A 506 8.61 -12.26 50.80
N LYS A 507 9.06 -13.49 50.48
CA LYS A 507 10.46 -13.79 50.14
C LYS A 507 10.95 -13.16 48.83
N MET A 508 10.03 -12.80 47.94
CA MET A 508 10.34 -12.20 46.63
C MET A 508 10.32 -10.66 46.67
N LEU A 509 9.87 -10.06 47.76
CA LEU A 509 9.81 -8.60 47.87
C LEU A 509 11.19 -7.98 48.07
N SER A 510 11.38 -6.84 47.42
CA SER A 510 12.55 -5.98 47.64
C SER A 510 12.50 -5.31 49.03
N GLU A 511 11.30 -4.94 49.50
CA GLU A 511 11.07 -4.28 50.79
C GLU A 511 10.04 -5.06 51.66
N PRO A 512 10.45 -6.16 52.31
CA PRO A 512 9.55 -7.01 53.10
C PRO A 512 9.11 -6.40 54.45
N SER A 513 9.69 -5.29 54.88
CA SER A 513 9.47 -4.66 56.19
C SER A 513 8.07 -4.08 56.39
N ASP A 514 7.38 -3.78 55.29
CA ASP A 514 6.02 -3.25 55.26
C ASP A 514 4.97 -4.28 55.64
N PHE A 515 5.37 -5.54 55.81
CA PHE A 515 4.48 -6.62 56.17
C PHE A 515 4.78 -7.15 57.57
N GLN A 516 3.75 -7.56 58.30
CA GLN A 516 3.85 -8.26 59.57
C GLN A 516 3.26 -9.66 59.48
N GLU A 517 3.88 -10.61 60.17
CA GLU A 517 3.40 -12.00 60.22
C GLU A 517 2.06 -12.09 60.97
N MET A 518 1.05 -12.65 60.32
CA MET A 518 -0.25 -12.97 60.94
C MET A 518 -0.25 -14.36 61.61
N GLY A 519 0.68 -15.22 61.20
CA GLY A 519 0.84 -16.59 61.68
C GLY A 519 0.56 -17.63 60.59
N ASP A 520 0.40 -18.87 61.04
CA ASP A 520 0.18 -20.04 60.18
C ASP A 520 -1.32 -20.35 60.02
N TYR A 521 -1.78 -20.40 58.78
CA TYR A 521 -3.16 -20.68 58.42
C TYR A 521 -3.30 -22.01 57.68
N ARG A 522 -4.44 -22.68 57.88
CA ARG A 522 -4.83 -23.86 57.12
C ARG A 522 -6.01 -23.53 56.22
N PHE A 523 -5.84 -23.72 54.92
CA PHE A 523 -6.87 -23.43 53.93
C PHE A 523 -7.53 -24.72 53.45
N LYS A 524 -8.84 -24.67 53.18
CA LYS A 524 -9.61 -25.83 52.68
C LYS A 524 -8.93 -26.42 51.44
N GLY A 525 -8.57 -27.69 51.45
CA GLY A 525 -7.93 -28.35 50.30
C GLY A 525 -6.44 -28.03 50.12
N ILE A 526 -5.79 -27.41 51.11
CA ILE A 526 -4.33 -27.31 51.22
C ILE A 526 -3.94 -27.92 52.58
N GLU A 527 -3.22 -29.04 52.54
CA GLU A 527 -2.89 -29.77 53.77
C GLU A 527 -1.80 -29.11 54.61
N ARG A 528 -0.83 -28.45 53.95
CA ARG A 528 0.25 -27.73 54.61
C ARG A 528 -0.24 -26.45 55.27
N LEU A 529 0.40 -26.08 56.38
CA LEU A 529 0.27 -24.74 56.94
C LEU A 529 0.91 -23.73 55.99
N VAL A 530 0.26 -22.59 55.84
CA VAL A 530 0.74 -21.48 55.03
C VAL A 530 0.90 -20.28 55.94
N LYS A 531 2.12 -19.76 56.01
CA LYS A 531 2.42 -18.53 56.72
C LYS A 531 1.92 -17.34 55.90
N VAL A 532 1.15 -16.47 56.56
CA VAL A 532 0.52 -15.29 55.95
C VAL A 532 1.05 -14.03 56.61
N TYR A 533 1.25 -12.99 55.80
CA TYR A 533 1.69 -11.68 56.24
C TYR A 533 0.65 -10.64 55.83
N GLN A 534 0.42 -9.62 56.65
CA GLN A 534 -0.45 -8.48 56.34
C GLN A 534 0.33 -7.18 56.22
N THR A 535 -0.17 -6.27 55.39
CA THR A 535 0.39 -4.93 55.23
C THR A 535 0.28 -4.12 56.54
N LYS A 536 1.32 -3.33 56.85
CA LYS A 536 1.30 -2.31 57.89
C LYS A 536 0.82 -1.00 57.28
N LEU A 537 -0.48 -0.88 57.02
CA LEU A 537 -1.04 0.43 56.66
C LEU A 537 -1.01 1.32 57.92
N GLN A 538 -0.28 2.44 57.86
CA GLN A 538 -0.47 3.50 58.85
C GLN A 538 -1.83 4.14 58.54
N PRO A 539 -2.79 4.15 59.47
CA PRO A 539 -4.06 4.82 59.23
C PRO A 539 -3.80 6.30 58.97
N VAL A 540 -4.18 6.79 57.79
CA VAL A 540 -4.24 8.23 57.53
C VAL A 540 -5.31 8.82 58.46
N PRO A 541 -5.07 9.94 59.16
CA PRO A 541 -6.03 10.48 60.12
C PRO A 541 -7.38 10.73 59.45
N THR A 542 -8.40 10.02 59.89
CA THR A 542 -9.78 10.24 59.46
C THR A 542 -10.18 11.67 59.84
N ILE A 543 -10.32 12.56 58.85
CA ILE A 543 -10.97 13.86 59.06
C ILE A 543 -12.46 13.58 59.19
N ILE A 544 -12.92 13.36 60.41
CA ILE A 544 -14.35 13.31 60.73
C ILE A 544 -14.86 14.75 60.60
N ALA A 545 -15.48 15.08 59.47
CA ALA A 545 -16.27 16.30 59.36
C ALA A 545 -17.51 16.16 60.29
N PRO A 546 -17.80 17.15 61.14
CA PRO A 546 -18.92 17.06 62.07
C PRO A 546 -20.24 17.05 61.29
N ILE A 547 -21.08 16.07 61.59
CA ILE A 547 -22.47 15.99 61.13
C ILE A 547 -23.19 17.26 61.59
N MET A 548 -23.49 18.16 60.64
CA MET A 548 -24.44 19.23 60.86
C MET A 548 -25.84 18.64 60.82
N ASN A 549 -26.46 18.53 62.00
CA ASN A 549 -27.90 18.31 62.12
C ASN A 549 -28.66 19.45 61.42
N LEU A 550 -29.53 19.10 60.47
CA LEU A 550 -30.66 19.89 60.03
C LEU A 550 -31.93 19.04 60.13
#